data_AF-A0A524CZ09-F1
#
_entry.id   AF-A0A524CZ09-F1
#
_cell.length_a   1.000
_cell.length_b   1.000
_cell.length_c   1.000
_cell.angle_alpha   90.00
_cell.angle_beta   90.00
_cell.angle_gamma   90.00
#
_symmetry.space_group_name_H-M   'P 1'
#
loop_
_entity.id
_entity.type
_entity.pdbx_description
1 polymer ?
#
loop_
_entity_poly.entity_id
_entity_poly.type
_entity_poly.pdbx_seq_one_letter_code
_entity_poly.pdbx_strand_id
1 'polypeptide(L)'
;MEKRKRNSQGEAHPMDGSCVRTAFDTVAGHISNVDQMKDIVEDVAKRSDSMDSTIKILEALAEDAEVTLRTDIRILINECRHLMAR
;
A
#
# COMPACT_ATOMS: atom_id res chain seq x y z
N MET A 1 32.66 8.36 -35.19
CA MET A 1 31.73 9.41 -34.69
C MET A 1 30.73 8.76 -33.76
N GLU A 2 31.02 8.87 -32.47
CA GLU A 2 30.10 8.59 -31.36
C GLU A 2 28.84 9.47 -31.44
N LYS A 3 27.70 8.88 -31.06
CA LYS A 3 26.76 9.36 -30.03
C LYS A 3 25.45 8.59 -30.18
N ARG A 4 25.41 7.35 -29.66
CA ARG A 4 24.15 6.71 -29.29
C ARG A 4 23.65 7.46 -28.05
N LYS A 5 22.63 8.29 -28.23
CA LYS A 5 22.01 9.07 -27.15
C LYS A 5 21.53 8.10 -26.07
N ARG A 6 22.05 8.35 -24.88
CA ARG A 6 21.69 7.74 -23.60
C ARG A 6 20.24 8.09 -23.25
N ASN A 7 19.64 7.13 -22.55
CA ASN A 7 18.70 7.28 -21.46
C ASN A 7 17.29 7.82 -21.78
N SER A 8 16.36 6.88 -21.87
CA SER A 8 15.01 7.05 -21.34
C SER A 8 14.71 5.88 -20.41
N GLN A 9 15.50 5.74 -19.33
CA GLN A 9 14.92 5.16 -18.11
C GLN A 9 13.84 6.15 -17.67
N GLY A 10 12.61 5.93 -18.12
CA GLY A 10 11.47 6.39 -17.35
C GLY A 10 11.52 5.60 -16.06
N GLU A 11 11.84 6.28 -14.96
CA GLU A 11 11.84 5.71 -13.62
C GLU A 11 10.43 5.19 -13.31
N ALA A 12 10.17 3.93 -13.63
CA ALA A 12 9.23 3.15 -12.86
C ALA A 12 9.89 3.01 -11.48
N HIS A 13 9.64 3.97 -10.60
CA HIS A 13 9.92 3.79 -9.18
C HIS A 13 9.14 2.56 -8.73
N PRO A 14 9.78 1.44 -8.33
CA PRO A 14 9.08 0.30 -7.73
C PRO A 14 8.66 0.62 -6.27
N MET A 15 8.25 1.85 -6.01
CA MET A 15 7.93 2.42 -4.70
C MET A 15 6.47 2.20 -4.31
N ASP A 16 5.76 1.33 -5.00
CA ASP A 16 4.33 1.08 -4.89
C ASP A 16 4.03 -0.04 -3.88
N GLY A 17 4.68 -1.19 -4.02
CA GLY A 17 4.53 -2.30 -3.05
C GLY A 17 5.23 -2.07 -1.71
N SER A 18 6.22 -1.17 -1.63
CA SER A 18 6.91 -0.86 -0.37
C SER A 18 6.09 0.02 0.56
N CYS A 19 5.25 0.91 0.03
CA CYS A 19 4.60 1.92 0.87
C CYS A 19 3.48 1.35 1.74
N VAL A 20 2.68 0.40 1.24
CA VAL A 20 1.65 -0.27 2.05
C VAL A 20 2.26 -1.13 3.17
N ARG A 21 3.42 -1.75 2.91
CA ARG A 21 4.18 -2.48 3.93
C ARG A 21 4.72 -1.55 5.01
N THR A 22 5.30 -0.42 4.61
CA THR A 22 5.77 0.62 5.56
C THR A 22 4.62 1.17 6.40
N ALA A 23 3.46 1.42 5.79
CA ALA A 23 2.26 1.86 6.50
C ALA A 23 1.84 0.80 7.53
N PHE A 24 1.80 -0.48 7.13
CA PHE A 24 1.47 -1.58 8.03
C PHE A 24 2.44 -1.72 9.20
N ASP A 25 3.76 -1.67 8.95
CA ASP A 25 4.77 -1.74 10.01
C ASP A 25 4.61 -0.63 11.06
N THR A 26 4.15 0.55 10.62
CA THR A 26 3.90 1.69 11.51
C THR A 26 2.68 1.47 12.40
N VAL A 27 1.61 0.88 11.85
CA VAL A 27 0.34 0.72 12.55
C VAL A 27 0.11 -0.67 13.14
N ALA A 28 1.00 -1.64 12.93
CA ALA A 28 0.81 -3.04 13.34
C ALA A 28 0.47 -3.19 14.83
N GLY A 29 1.00 -2.32 15.70
CA GLY A 29 0.67 -2.28 17.12
C GLY A 29 -0.76 -1.82 17.46
N HIS A 30 -1.48 -1.27 16.50
CA HIS A 30 -2.87 -0.83 16.59
C HIS A 30 -3.86 -1.78 15.89
N ILE A 31 -3.35 -2.78 15.17
CA ILE A 31 -4.14 -3.75 14.42
C ILE A 31 -4.48 -4.94 15.32
N SER A 32 -5.76 -5.35 15.33
CA SER A 32 -6.20 -6.52 16.10
C SER A 32 -5.94 -7.82 15.33
N ASN A 33 -6.20 -7.85 14.02
CA ASN A 33 -6.05 -9.02 13.17
C ASN A 33 -4.74 -8.99 12.37
N VAL A 34 -3.59 -9.01 13.07
CA VAL A 34 -2.27 -8.79 12.47
C VAL A 34 -1.94 -9.77 11.35
N ASP A 35 -2.17 -11.08 11.55
CA ASP A 35 -1.85 -12.10 10.54
C ASP A 35 -2.71 -11.94 9.28
N GLN A 36 -4.02 -11.74 9.45
CA GLN A 36 -4.93 -11.51 8.33
C GLN A 36 -4.60 -10.21 7.59
N MET A 37 -4.26 -9.15 8.32
CA MET A 37 -3.84 -7.89 7.70
C MET A 37 -2.52 -8.02 6.97
N LYS A 38 -1.59 -8.84 7.45
CA LYS A 38 -0.34 -9.11 6.73
C LYS A 38 -0.61 -9.78 5.39
N ASP A 39 -1.51 -10.74 5.33
CA ASP A 39 -1.92 -11.38 4.07
C ASP A 39 -2.58 -10.37 3.12
N ILE A 40 -3.45 -9.50 3.64
CA ILE A 40 -4.06 -8.42 2.85
C ILE A 40 -3.00 -7.47 2.32
N VAL A 41 -2.05 -7.03 3.15
CA VAL A 41 -0.96 -6.12 2.76
C VAL A 41 -0.11 -6.75 1.65
N GLU A 42 0.23 -8.04 1.76
CA GLU A 42 1.00 -8.74 0.74
C GLU A 42 0.22 -8.96 -0.58
N ASP A 43 -1.10 -9.17 -0.53
CA ASP A 43 -1.94 -9.24 -1.72
C ASP A 43 -2.05 -7.87 -2.40
N VAL A 44 -2.36 -6.83 -1.62
CA VAL A 44 -2.48 -5.45 -2.11
C VAL A 44 -1.17 -4.99 -2.73
N ALA A 45 -0.03 -5.20 -2.05
CA ALA A 45 1.29 -4.81 -2.56
C ALA A 45 1.67 -5.44 -3.91
N LYS A 46 1.08 -6.59 -4.26
CA LYS A 46 1.29 -7.25 -5.57
C LYS A 46 0.35 -6.72 -6.65
N ARG A 47 -0.80 -6.16 -6.26
CA ARG A 47 -1.88 -5.71 -7.14
C ARG A 47 -1.86 -4.21 -7.37
N SER A 48 -1.30 -3.45 -6.44
CA SER A 48 -1.23 -2.00 -6.50
C SER A 48 0.07 -1.54 -7.15
N ASP A 49 -0.08 -0.66 -8.13
CA ASP A 49 0.97 0.07 -8.85
C ASP A 49 1.15 1.51 -8.32
N SER A 50 0.32 1.93 -7.36
CA SER A 50 0.39 3.26 -6.76
C SER A 50 -0.28 3.29 -5.38
N MET A 51 -0.05 4.37 -4.64
CA MET A 51 -0.73 4.56 -3.35
C MET A 51 -2.24 4.81 -3.53
N ASP A 52 -2.66 5.48 -4.61
CA ASP A 52 -4.08 5.69 -4.90
C ASP A 52 -4.79 4.36 -5.21
N SER A 53 -4.17 3.47 -5.99
CA SER A 53 -4.70 2.12 -6.25
C SER A 53 -4.67 1.25 -4.99
N THR A 54 -3.64 1.36 -4.15
CA THR A 54 -3.58 0.74 -2.81
C THR A 54 -4.81 1.12 -1.97
N ILE A 55 -5.08 2.42 -1.84
CA ILE A 55 -6.19 2.92 -1.03
C ILE A 55 -7.53 2.42 -1.59
N LYS A 56 -7.74 2.48 -2.90
CA LYS A 56 -8.97 1.97 -3.54
C LYS A 56 -9.20 0.49 -3.29
N ILE A 57 -8.15 -0.33 -3.37
CA ILE A 57 -8.26 -1.78 -3.09
C ILE A 57 -8.62 -2.00 -1.62
N LEU A 58 -7.97 -1.29 -0.69
CA LEU A 58 -8.27 -1.39 0.74
C LEU A 58 -9.70 -0.91 1.06
N GLU A 59 -10.16 0.16 0.43
CA GLU A 59 -11.54 0.65 0.58
C GLU A 59 -12.56 -0.40 0.13
N ALA A 60 -12.34 -1.04 -1.03
CA ALA A 60 -13.19 -2.13 -1.49
C ALA A 60 -13.18 -3.33 -0.53
N LEU A 61 -12.01 -3.72 0.01
CA LEU A 61 -11.93 -4.80 1.01
C LEU A 61 -12.66 -4.44 2.32
N ALA A 62 -12.65 -3.17 2.71
CA ALA A 62 -13.31 -2.72 3.94
C ALA A 62 -14.85 -2.76 3.85
N GLU A 63 -15.43 -2.63 2.65
CA GLU A 63 -16.89 -2.69 2.45
C GLU A 63 -17.44 -4.07 2.86
N ASP A 64 -16.79 -5.14 2.41
CA ASP A 64 -17.21 -6.53 2.65
C ASP A 64 -16.65 -7.13 3.95
N ALA A 65 -15.70 -6.46 4.61
CA ALA A 65 -15.07 -6.94 5.84
C ALA A 65 -16.01 -6.88 7.05
N GLU A 66 -15.81 -7.81 7.99
CA GLU A 66 -16.41 -7.74 9.32
C GLU A 66 -15.91 -6.52 10.11
N VAL A 67 -16.60 -6.16 11.20
CA VAL A 67 -16.40 -4.88 11.92
C VAL A 67 -14.95 -4.66 12.39
N THR A 68 -14.32 -5.69 12.95
CA THR A 68 -12.94 -5.59 13.47
C THR A 68 -11.95 -5.41 12.33
N LEU A 69 -12.02 -6.27 11.31
CA LEU A 69 -11.15 -6.18 10.15
C LEU A 69 -11.35 -4.88 9.37
N ARG A 70 -12.59 -4.40 9.24
CA ARG A 70 -12.89 -3.09 8.64
C ARG A 70 -12.20 -1.95 9.40
N THR A 71 -12.16 -2.03 10.72
CA THR A 71 -11.47 -1.02 11.55
C THR A 71 -9.97 -1.09 11.32
N ASP A 72 -9.39 -2.28 11.33
CA ASP A 72 -7.97 -2.51 11.04
C ASP A 72 -7.58 -1.98 9.65
N ILE A 73 -8.39 -2.25 8.62
CA ILE A 73 -8.17 -1.72 7.26
C ILE A 73 -8.24 -0.19 7.24
N ARG A 74 -9.17 0.43 7.98
CA ARG A 74 -9.26 1.91 8.04
C ARG A 74 -8.06 2.54 8.72
N ILE A 75 -7.48 1.90 9.73
CA ILE A 75 -6.23 2.33 10.35
C ILE A 75 -5.11 2.33 9.30
N LEU A 76 -4.98 1.25 8.54
CA LEU A 76 -3.99 1.16 7.46
C LEU A 76 -4.20 2.21 6.37
N ILE A 77 -5.43 2.43 5.90
CA ILE A 77 -5.76 3.47 4.91
C ILE A 77 -5.34 4.87 5.41
N ASN A 78 -5.60 5.16 6.69
CA ASN A 78 -5.23 6.46 7.26
C ASN A 78 -3.72 6.66 7.25
N GLU A 79 -2.94 5.63 7.55
CA GLU A 79 -1.47 5.72 7.47
C GLU A 79 -0.99 5.86 6.03
N CYS A 80 -1.57 5.12 5.08
CA CYS A 80 -1.29 5.30 3.66
C CYS A 80 -1.50 6.76 3.21
N ARG A 81 -2.62 7.37 3.63
CA ARG A 81 -2.90 8.80 3.39
C ARG A 81 -1.91 9.72 4.08
N HIS A 82 -1.47 9.38 5.30
CA HIS A 82 -0.47 10.16 6.01
C HIS A 82 0.87 10.16 5.28
N LEU A 83 1.32 9.00 4.78
CA LEU A 83 2.55 8.89 3.99
C LEU A 83 2.51 9.69 2.68
N MET A 84 1.34 9.82 2.03
CA MET A 84 1.19 10.66 0.84
C MET A 84 1.29 12.16 1.11
N ALA A 85 0.94 12.59 2.32
CA ALA A 85 0.90 14.00 2.70
C ALA A 85 2.23 14.52 3.27
N ARG A 86 3.22 13.65 3.46
CA ARG A 86 4.59 14.00 3.89
C ARG A 86 5.43 14.47 2.72
#